data_AF-A0A0A9Y2E4-F1
#
_entry.id   AF-A0A0A9Y2E4-F1
#
_cell.length_a   1.000
_cell.length_b   1.000
_cell.length_c   1.000
_cell.angle_alpha   90.00
_cell.angle_beta   90.00
_cell.angle_gamma   90.00
#
_symmetry.space_group_name_H-M   'P 1'
#
loop_
_entity.id
_entity.type
_entity.pdbx_description
1 polymer ?
#
loop_
_entity_poly.entity_id
_entity_poly.type
_entity_poly.pdbx_seq_one_letter_code
_entity_poly.pdbx_strand_id
1 'polypeptide(L)'
;MLNLEVVQKLLVGHPKIAVRGITDSGWFLDRTPYSGTADTLASVEAIKKGMVLWEGRVPPSCRSAYHDEPWRCFFGYRLYPTVTAPLFVFQWLFDEAQMTADNVGAP
;
A
#
# COMPACT_ATOMS: atom_id res chain seq x y z
N MET A 1 -6.08 -1.09 2.36
CA MET A 1 -5.21 -1.74 3.39
C MET A 1 -4.78 -0.82 4.53
N LEU A 2 -4.24 0.38 4.28
CA LEU A 2 -3.62 1.27 5.29
C LEU A 2 -4.50 1.62 6.51
N ASN A 3 -5.81 1.56 6.39
CA ASN A 3 -6.72 1.97 7.48
C ASN A 3 -7.29 0.79 8.28
N LEU A 4 -7.01 -0.45 7.86
CA LEU A 4 -7.68 -1.63 8.44
C LEU A 4 -7.36 -1.81 9.93
N GLU A 5 -6.09 -1.65 10.32
CA GLU A 5 -5.67 -1.70 11.73
C GLU A 5 -6.33 -0.57 12.56
N VAL A 6 -6.42 0.63 11.99
CA VAL A 6 -7.02 1.79 12.66
C VAL A 6 -8.49 1.53 12.94
N VAL A 7 -9.24 1.03 11.95
CA VAL A 7 -10.65 0.66 12.12
C VAL A 7 -10.81 -0.47 13.14
N GLN A 8 -9.94 -1.49 13.10
CA GLN A 8 -9.95 -2.57 14.09
C GLN A 8 -9.76 -2.04 15.51
N LYS A 9 -8.82 -1.10 15.72
CA LYS A 9 -8.56 -0.47 17.01
C LYS A 9 -9.71 0.40 17.51
N LEU A 10 -10.37 1.14 16.60
CA LEU A 10 -11.52 1.97 16.94
C LEU A 10 -12.71 1.13 17.43
N LEU A 11 -12.83 -0.12 16.99
CA LEU A 11 -13.99 -0.97 17.27
C LEU A 11 -13.76 -2.02 18.38
N VAL A 12 -12.64 -1.94 19.11
CA VAL A 12 -12.32 -2.89 20.22
C VAL A 12 -13.43 -2.95 21.28
N GLY A 13 -14.12 -1.84 21.56
CA GLY A 13 -15.25 -1.79 22.50
C GLY A 13 -16.57 -2.36 21.96
N HIS A 14 -16.61 -2.82 20.71
CA HIS A 14 -17.82 -3.28 20.03
C HIS A 14 -17.67 -4.75 19.58
N PRO A 15 -17.71 -5.73 20.50
CA PRO A 15 -17.34 -7.13 20.23
C PRO A 15 -18.26 -7.85 19.23
N LYS A 16 -19.43 -7.29 18.92
CA LYS A 16 -20.36 -7.82 17.91
C LYS A 16 -20.01 -7.41 16.48
N ILE A 17 -19.02 -6.54 16.29
CA ILE A 17 -18.59 -6.07 14.97
C ILE A 17 -17.30 -6.79 14.58
N ALA A 18 -17.35 -7.59 13.52
CA ALA A 18 -16.18 -8.25 12.96
C ALA A 18 -15.54 -7.36 11.89
N VAL A 19 -14.31 -6.91 12.13
CA VAL A 19 -13.55 -6.12 11.16
C VAL A 19 -12.78 -7.04 10.23
N ARG A 20 -13.00 -6.90 8.92
CA ARG A 20 -12.30 -7.60 7.85
C ARG A 20 -12.01 -6.64 6.70
N GLY A 21 -10.98 -6.90 5.92
CA GLY A 21 -10.61 -6.08 4.77
C GLY A 21 -10.78 -6.83 3.45
N ILE A 22 -11.13 -6.08 2.41
CA ILE A 22 -10.95 -6.47 1.01
C ILE A 22 -10.16 -5.33 0.37
N THR A 23 -9.11 -5.68 -0.37
CA THR A 23 -8.41 -4.74 -1.24
C THR A 23 -8.53 -5.26 -2.67
N ASP A 24 -8.89 -4.36 -3.57
CA ASP A 24 -9.06 -4.62 -5.00
C ASP A 24 -8.06 -3.73 -5.73
N SER A 25 -7.19 -4.33 -6.53
CA SER A 25 -6.25 -3.64 -7.43
C SER A 25 -5.33 -2.63 -6.72
N GLY A 26 -5.14 -2.81 -5.40
CA GLY A 26 -4.37 -1.93 -4.52
C GLY A 26 -3.01 -2.49 -4.11
N TRP A 27 -2.56 -3.57 -4.76
CA TRP A 27 -1.32 -4.28 -4.42
C TRP A 27 -0.24 -3.97 -5.46
N PHE A 28 0.50 -2.89 -5.19
CA PHE A 28 1.59 -2.43 -6.06
C PHE A 28 2.95 -2.99 -5.64
N LEU A 29 3.88 -2.99 -6.59
CA LEU A 29 5.29 -3.33 -6.44
C LEU A 29 6.15 -2.06 -6.53
N ASP A 30 7.10 -1.92 -5.61
CA ASP A 30 8.13 -0.87 -5.56
C ASP A 30 9.35 -1.25 -6.41
N ARG A 31 9.12 -1.71 -7.64
CA ARG A 31 10.19 -2.14 -8.55
C ARG A 31 10.70 -0.99 -9.43
N THR A 32 11.87 -1.19 -10.01
CA THR A 32 12.41 -0.28 -11.02
C THR A 32 11.54 -0.33 -12.28
N PRO A 33 11.11 0.84 -12.82
CA PRO A 33 10.35 0.89 -14.07
C PRO A 33 11.09 0.25 -15.25
N TYR A 34 10.35 -0.24 -16.24
CA TYR A 34 10.88 -0.94 -17.41
C TYR A 34 11.77 -0.05 -18.28
N SER A 35 11.35 1.20 -18.54
CA SER A 35 12.17 2.17 -19.26
C SER A 35 12.44 3.38 -18.38
N GLY A 36 13.74 3.67 -18.18
CA GLY A 36 14.22 4.77 -17.35
C GLY A 36 14.11 6.16 -17.99
N THR A 37 13.21 6.34 -18.97
CA THR A 37 12.94 7.67 -19.52
C THR A 37 12.39 8.57 -18.41
N ALA A 38 12.99 9.75 -18.27
CA ALA A 38 12.81 10.66 -17.12
C ALA A 38 11.38 11.19 -16.90
N ASP A 39 10.45 10.94 -17.82
CA ASP A 39 9.10 11.53 -17.81
C ASP A 39 8.12 10.86 -16.84
N THR A 40 8.39 9.65 -16.35
CA THR A 40 7.53 8.97 -15.37
C THR A 40 8.18 8.92 -13.98
N LEU A 41 7.51 9.50 -12.99
CA LEU A 41 7.92 9.41 -11.59
C LEU A 41 7.70 7.98 -11.10
N ALA A 42 8.78 7.25 -10.82
CA ALA A 42 8.69 5.90 -10.27
C ALA A 42 7.79 5.84 -9.02
N SER A 43 7.03 4.76 -8.85
CA SER A 43 6.05 4.58 -7.77
C SER A 43 6.62 4.91 -6.38
N VAL A 44 7.88 4.54 -6.13
CA VAL A 44 8.59 4.84 -4.88
C VAL A 44 8.71 6.34 -4.65
N GLU A 45 9.15 7.08 -5.66
CA GLU A 45 9.35 8.53 -5.56
C GLU A 45 8.01 9.27 -5.48
N ALA A 46 6.98 8.78 -6.17
CA ALA A 46 5.61 9.28 -6.05
C ALA A 46 5.09 9.15 -4.62
N ILE A 47 5.24 7.97 -3.99
CA ILE A 47 4.79 7.76 -2.62
C ILE A 47 5.64 8.55 -1.62
N LYS A 48 6.96 8.62 -1.77
CA LYS A 48 7.81 9.43 -0.87
C LYS A 48 7.37 10.91 -0.89
N LYS A 49 7.21 11.49 -2.08
CA LYS A 49 6.76 12.88 -2.24
C LYS A 49 5.33 13.07 -1.72
N GLY A 50 4.41 12.16 -2.08
CA GLY A 50 3.02 12.20 -1.64
C GLY A 50 2.89 12.11 -0.12
N MET A 51 3.62 11.19 0.52
CA MET A 51 3.59 11.03 1.97
C MET A 51 4.04 12.29 2.71
N VAL A 52 5.08 12.99 2.22
CA VAL A 52 5.50 14.28 2.77
C VAL A 52 4.44 15.35 2.54
N LEU A 53 3.94 15.47 1.30
CA LEU A 53 2.96 16.48 0.91
C LEU A 53 1.64 16.36 1.69
N TRP A 54 1.17 15.14 1.94
CA TRP A 54 -0.12 14.87 2.57
C TRP A 54 -0.02 14.70 4.09
N GLU A 55 1.18 14.80 4.67
CA GLU A 55 1.46 14.38 6.05
C GLU A 55 0.92 12.95 6.31
N GLY A 56 1.16 12.07 5.35
CA GLY A 56 0.57 10.74 5.28
C GLY A 56 0.92 9.90 6.51
N ARG A 57 -0.10 9.25 7.08
CA ARG A 57 0.06 8.29 8.19
C ARG A 57 -0.06 6.87 7.68
N VAL A 58 0.67 5.97 8.31
CA VAL A 58 0.66 4.52 8.03
C VAL A 58 0.36 3.76 9.33
N PRO A 59 -0.12 2.50 9.23
CA PRO A 59 -0.36 1.66 10.41
C PRO A 59 0.82 1.65 11.38
N PRO A 60 0.59 1.83 12.70
CA PRO A 60 1.67 1.81 13.68
C PRO A 60 2.51 0.53 13.64
N SER A 61 1.88 -0.63 13.42
CA SER A 61 2.58 -1.92 13.29
C SER A 61 3.59 -1.90 12.14
N CYS A 62 3.20 -1.40 10.97
CA CYS A 62 4.05 -1.30 9.80
C CYS A 62 5.11 -0.20 9.95
N ARG A 63 4.76 0.94 10.57
CA ARG A 63 5.73 2.00 10.87
C ARG A 63 6.86 1.49 11.76
N SER A 64 6.57 0.63 12.74
CA SER A 64 7.59 0.02 13.59
C SER A 64 8.51 -0.91 12.81
N ALA A 65 8.01 -1.60 11.78
CA ALA A 65 8.83 -2.44 10.91
C ALA A 65 9.71 -1.64 9.94
N TYR A 66 9.27 -0.44 9.53
CA TYR A 66 9.97 0.46 8.60
C TYR A 66 10.10 1.86 9.19
N HIS A 67 10.79 1.98 10.33
CA HIS A 67 10.89 3.22 11.08
C HIS A 67 11.43 4.39 10.23
N ASP A 68 12.52 4.15 9.51
CA ASP A 68 13.22 5.17 8.73
C ASP A 68 12.62 5.35 7.32
N GLU A 69 11.84 4.38 6.86
CA GLU A 69 11.26 4.36 5.52
C GLU A 69 9.76 4.01 5.54
N PRO A 70 8.93 4.80 6.23
CA PRO A 70 7.52 4.46 6.47
C PRO A 70 6.68 4.45 5.18
N TRP A 71 7.15 5.08 4.11
CA TRP A 71 6.57 5.02 2.77
C TRP A 71 6.44 3.57 2.25
N ARG A 72 7.30 2.65 2.73
CA ARG A 72 7.25 1.22 2.40
C ARG A 72 5.90 0.58 2.75
N CYS A 73 5.19 1.13 3.73
CA CYS A 73 3.86 0.64 4.13
C CYS A 73 2.77 0.86 3.08
N PHE A 74 2.98 1.69 2.06
CA PHE A 74 2.03 1.83 0.94
C PHE A 74 2.05 0.62 -0.01
N PHE A 75 3.10 -0.22 0.05
CA PHE A 75 3.22 -1.41 -0.80
C PHE A 75 2.63 -2.63 -0.10
N GLY A 76 1.67 -3.27 -0.77
CA GLY A 76 0.82 -4.30 -0.19
C GLY A 76 1.60 -5.42 0.48
N TYR A 77 2.59 -5.98 -0.21
CA TYR A 77 3.40 -7.10 0.29
C TYR A 77 4.28 -6.75 1.49
N ARG A 78 4.62 -5.48 1.68
CA ARG A 78 5.39 -4.99 2.84
C ARG A 78 4.51 -4.76 4.04
N LEU A 79 3.29 -4.26 3.82
CA LEU A 79 2.31 -4.00 4.86
C LEU A 79 1.60 -5.27 5.34
N TYR A 80 1.27 -6.19 4.43
CA TYR A 80 0.45 -7.37 4.71
C TYR A 80 0.92 -8.20 5.93
N PRO A 81 2.24 -8.46 6.13
CA PRO A 81 2.70 -9.23 7.28
C PRO A 81 2.39 -8.59 8.65
N THR A 82 2.09 -7.28 8.70
CA THR A 82 1.76 -6.58 9.95
C THR A 82 0.25 -6.45 10.18
N VAL A 83 -0.58 -6.87 9.22
CA VAL A 83 -2.03 -6.79 9.29
C VAL A 83 -2.58 -7.94 10.15
N THR A 84 -3.31 -7.60 11.20
CA THR A 84 -3.91 -8.55 12.15
C THR A 84 -5.33 -8.96 11.81
N ALA A 85 -6.10 -8.09 11.14
CA ALA A 85 -7.45 -8.40 10.71
C ALA A 85 -7.43 -9.27 9.44
N PRO A 86 -8.36 -10.21 9.25
CA PRO A 86 -8.46 -10.96 8.01
C PRO A 86 -8.60 -10.03 6.80
N LEU A 87 -7.76 -10.21 5.80
CA LEU A 87 -7.70 -9.38 4.60
C LEU A 87 -7.69 -10.28 3.36
N PHE A 88 -8.71 -10.11 2.52
CA PHE A 88 -8.75 -10.70 1.19
C PHE A 88 -8.09 -9.74 0.19
N VAL A 89 -7.21 -10.26 -0.67
CA VAL A 89 -6.51 -9.50 -1.69
C VAL A 89 -6.99 -9.98 -3.06
N PHE A 90 -7.65 -9.08 -3.78
CA PHE A 90 -7.95 -9.24 -5.19
C PHE A 90 -6.99 -8.36 -5.97
N GLN A 91 -6.24 -8.96 -6.89
CA GLN A 91 -5.25 -8.26 -7.69
C GLN A 91 -5.13 -8.91 -9.06
N TRP A 92 -5.21 -8.09 -10.11
CA TRP A 92 -4.81 -8.50 -11.45
C TRP A 92 -3.31 -8.74 -11.49
N LEU A 93 -2.88 -9.87 -12.04
CA LEU A 93 -1.44 -10.17 -12.20
C LEU A 93 -0.73 -9.14 -13.09
N PHE A 94 -1.46 -8.62 -14.09
CA PHE A 94 -1.02 -7.56 -14.99
C PHE A 94 -1.95 -6.37 -14.84
N ASP A 95 -1.80 -5.68 -13.71
CA ASP A 95 -2.58 -4.50 -13.39
C ASP A 95 -2.14 -3.30 -14.24
N GLU A 96 -3.08 -2.66 -14.94
CA GLU A 96 -2.78 -1.56 -15.85
C GLU A 96 -2.17 -0.35 -15.13
N ALA A 97 -2.56 -0.08 -13.88
CA ALA A 97 -1.99 1.02 -13.12
C ALA A 97 -0.55 0.71 -12.70
N GLN A 98 -0.26 -0.54 -12.32
CA GLN A 98 1.11 -0.99 -12.07
C GLN A 98 1.95 -0.90 -13.35
N MET A 99 1.44 -1.37 -14.48
CA MET A 99 2.15 -1.31 -15.76
C MET A 99 2.43 0.13 -16.18
N THR A 100 1.46 1.02 -16.04
CA THR A 100 1.62 2.47 -16.30
C THR A 100 2.70 3.07 -15.41
N ALA A 101 2.69 2.74 -14.11
CA ALA A 101 3.70 3.21 -13.17
C ALA A 101 5.10 2.63 -13.45
N ASP A 102 5.17 1.45 -14.08
CA ASP A 102 6.40 0.83 -14.59
C ASP A 102 6.78 1.31 -15.99
N ASN A 103 6.06 2.29 -16.57
CA ASN A 103 6.28 2.82 -17.91
C ASN A 103 6.17 1.74 -19.01
N VAL A 104 5.11 0.92 -18.90
CA VAL A 104 4.72 -0.13 -19.85
C VAL A 104 3.26 0.09 -20.24
N GLY A 105 2.95 0.03 -21.53
CA GLY A 105 1.57 0.12 -22.01
C GLY A 105 0.76 -1.14 -21.68
N ALA A 106 -0.54 -0.96 -21.41
CA ALA A 106 -1.48 -2.07 -21.29
C ALA A 106 -1.53 -2.88 -22.61
N PRO A 107 -1.69 -4.21 -22.55
CA PRO A 107 -1.76 -5.07 -23.72
C PRO A 107 -3.02 -4.88 -24.57
#